data_AF-A0A090N6E0-F1
#
_entry.id   AF-A0A090N6E0-F1
#
_cell.length_a   1.000
_cell.length_b   1.000
_cell.length_c   1.000
_cell.angle_alpha   90.00
_cell.angle_beta   90.00
_cell.angle_gamma   90.00
#
_symmetry.space_group_name_H-M   'P 1'
#
loop_
_entity.id
_entity.type
_entity.pdbx_description
1 polymer ?
#
loop_
_entity_poly.entity_id
_entity_poly.type
_entity_poly.pdbx_seq_one_letter_code
_entity_poly.pdbx_strand_id
1 'polypeptide(L)'
;MRGAEALDLLKAWGTGHPGGIGTIHAGTGIGALRRLEQLIQEAVITVPRALIAETIDLVAVLSGRGSARRLAELARVDGLGPNGDYRITPATPNTGASE
;
A
#
# COMPACT_ATOMS: atom_id res chain seq x y z
N MET A 1 10.55 3.90 2.52
CA MET A 1 10.52 3.03 3.72
C MET A 1 11.43 1.84 3.47
N ARG A 2 12.29 1.53 4.43
CA ARG A 2 13.36 0.52 4.36
C ARG A 2 13.47 -0.34 5.63
N GLY A 3 12.85 0.03 6.75
CA GLY A 3 12.89 -0.72 8.01
C GLY A 3 11.74 -0.38 8.98
N ALA A 4 12.02 -0.57 10.27
CA ALA A 4 11.11 -0.35 11.40
C ALA A 4 10.44 1.04 11.48
N GLU A 5 10.97 2.07 10.79
CA GLU A 5 10.35 3.40 10.73
C GLU A 5 8.94 3.39 10.12
N ALA A 6 8.59 2.31 9.42
CA ALA A 6 7.26 2.06 8.89
C ALA A 6 6.15 2.15 9.94
N LEU A 7 6.40 1.70 11.18
CA LEU A 7 5.39 1.77 12.24
C LEU A 7 5.13 3.19 12.70
N ASP A 8 6.16 4.02 12.79
CA ASP A 8 6.03 5.41 13.21
C ASP A 8 5.32 6.24 12.14
N LEU A 9 5.62 5.99 10.87
CA LEU A 9 4.88 6.59 9.75
C LEU A 9 3.40 6.18 9.76
N LEU A 10 3.11 4.90 9.98
CA LEU A 10 1.74 4.41 10.07
C LEU A 10 0.97 5.09 11.20
N LYS A 11 1.57 5.20 12.39
CA LYS A 11 0.97 5.90 13.54
C LYS A 11 0.75 7.39 13.26
N ALA A 12 1.72 8.03 12.61
CA ALA A 12 1.61 9.46 12.25
C ALA A 12 0.41 9.69 11.32
N TRP A 13 0.22 8.83 10.32
CA TRP A 13 -0.93 8.94 9.40
C TRP A 13 -2.26 8.53 10.06
N GLY A 14 -2.26 7.50 10.91
CA GLY A 14 -3.46 7.00 11.60
C GLY A 14 -4.04 7.94 12.67
N THR A 15 -3.34 9.01 13.06
CA THR A 15 -3.80 9.99 14.07
C THR A 15 -4.53 11.21 13.47
N GLY A 16 -5.02 11.10 12.23
CA GLY A 16 -5.83 12.14 11.60
C GLY A 16 -5.04 13.20 10.85
N HIS A 17 -3.84 12.88 10.35
CA HIS A 17 -3.11 13.69 9.38
C HIS A 17 -3.42 13.20 7.96
N PRO A 18 -4.44 13.75 7.26
CA PRO A 18 -4.69 13.41 5.87
C PRO A 18 -3.50 13.82 4.99
N GLY A 19 -3.21 13.02 3.95
CA GLY A 19 -2.24 13.40 2.90
C GLY A 19 -0.82 12.85 3.07
N GLY A 20 -0.63 11.80 3.87
CA GLY A 20 0.64 11.07 3.95
C GLY A 20 1.00 10.38 2.64
N ILE A 21 2.26 10.53 2.18
CA ILE A 21 2.78 9.76 1.05
C ILE A 21 4.14 9.13 1.40
N GLY A 22 4.30 7.87 1.02
CA GLY A 22 5.54 7.13 1.18
C GLY A 22 5.83 6.28 -0.04
N THR A 23 7.08 5.86 -0.18
CA THR A 23 7.49 4.90 -1.22
C THR A 23 8.05 3.63 -0.58
N ILE A 24 7.71 2.50 -1.20
CA ILE A 24 8.15 1.17 -0.79
C ILE A 24 8.41 0.35 -2.05
N HIS A 25 9.40 -0.54 -2.01
CA HIS A 25 9.64 -1.44 -3.12
C HIS A 25 8.67 -2.63 -3.06
N ALA A 26 7.81 -2.72 -4.07
CA ALA A 26 6.90 -3.84 -4.30
C ALA A 26 6.52 -3.91 -5.79
N GLY A 27 6.20 -5.12 -6.27
CA GLY A 27 5.81 -5.36 -7.66
C GLY A 27 4.30 -5.27 -7.93
N THR A 28 3.48 -5.23 -6.88
CA THR A 28 2.00 -5.21 -6.94
C THR A 28 1.42 -4.41 -5.77
N GLY A 29 0.17 -3.98 -5.87
CA GLY A 29 -0.52 -3.25 -4.80
C GLY A 29 -0.59 -4.06 -3.51
N ILE A 30 -1.01 -5.33 -3.61
CA ILE A 30 -1.05 -6.27 -2.48
C ILE A 30 0.34 -6.54 -1.90
N GLY A 31 1.36 -6.60 -2.77
CA GLY A 31 2.75 -6.78 -2.37
C GLY A 31 3.27 -5.61 -1.56
N ALA A 32 2.84 -4.38 -1.84
CA ALA A 32 3.22 -3.20 -1.07
C ALA A 32 2.68 -3.25 0.36
N LEU A 33 1.41 -3.65 0.54
CA LEU A 33 0.80 -3.81 1.87
C LEU A 33 1.50 -4.92 2.68
N ARG A 34 1.79 -6.06 2.06
CA ARG A 34 2.54 -7.16 2.70
C ARG A 34 3.98 -6.74 3.03
N ARG A 35 4.62 -5.94 2.19
CA ARG A 35 5.96 -5.41 2.47
C ARG A 35 5.93 -4.42 3.63
N LEU A 36 4.91 -3.57 3.71
CA LEU A 36 4.72 -2.65 4.83
C LEU A 36 4.53 -3.43 6.15
N GLU A 37 3.73 -4.49 6.12
CA GLU A 37 3.56 -5.41 7.25
C GLU A 37 4.89 -6.03 7.71
N GLN A 38 5.71 -6.52 6.77
CA GLN A 38 7.04 -7.04 7.08
C GLN A 38 7.96 -5.99 7.73
N LEU A 39 7.93 -4.75 7.23
CA LEU A 39 8.74 -3.66 7.82
C LEU A 39 8.27 -3.31 9.24
N ILE A 40 6.96 -3.30 9.48
CA ILE A 40 6.39 -3.06 10.82
C ILE A 40 6.74 -4.22 11.77
N GLN A 41 6.77 -5.45 11.27
CA GLN A 41 7.14 -6.64 12.03
C GLN A 41 8.57 -6.58 12.59
N GLU A 42 9.45 -5.75 12.01
CA GLU A 42 10.79 -5.49 12.57
C GLU A 42 10.73 -4.70 13.89
N ALA A 43 9.64 -3.96 14.14
CA ALA A 43 9.46 -3.11 15.33
C ALA A 43 8.56 -3.75 16.41
N VAL A 44 7.62 -4.61 16.03
CA VAL A 44 6.60 -5.18 16.94
C VAL A 44 6.32 -6.65 16.63
N ILE A 45 5.92 -7.42 17.65
CA ILE A 45 5.60 -8.86 17.51
C ILE A 45 4.27 -9.07 16.78
N THR A 46 3.25 -8.26 17.10
CA THR A 46 1.93 -8.34 16.45
C THR A 46 1.74 -7.12 15.56
N VAL A 47 1.68 -7.33 14.25
CA VAL A 47 1.46 -6.25 13.29
C VAL A 47 -0.01 -5.81 13.32
N PRO A 48 -0.31 -4.51 13.47
CA PRO A 48 -1.68 -4.01 13.46
C PRO A 48 -2.21 -3.92 12.02
N ARG A 49 -2.52 -5.07 11.41
CA ARG A 49 -2.97 -5.17 9.99
C ARG A 49 -4.25 -4.37 9.70
N ALA A 50 -5.17 -4.30 10.65
CA ALA A 50 -6.37 -3.48 10.53
C ALA A 50 -6.02 -2.00 10.40
N LEU A 51 -5.11 -1.49 11.24
CA LEU A 51 -4.63 -0.11 11.17
C LEU A 51 -3.94 0.18 9.82
N ILE A 52 -3.14 -0.76 9.31
CA ILE A 52 -2.56 -0.63 7.96
C ILE A 52 -3.66 -0.44 6.91
N ALA A 53 -4.68 -1.30 6.93
CA ALA A 53 -5.75 -1.28 5.94
C ALA A 53 -6.69 -0.07 6.07
N GLU A 54 -6.79 0.52 7.27
CA GLU A 54 -7.55 1.74 7.55
C GLU A 54 -6.77 3.02 7.21
N THR A 55 -5.43 2.98 7.30
CA THR A 55 -4.57 4.16 7.13
C THR A 55 -4.11 4.35 5.68
N ILE A 56 -3.97 3.26 4.92
CA ILE A 56 -3.51 3.32 3.53
C ILE A 56 -4.72 3.34 2.61
N ASP A 57 -4.99 4.47 1.96
CA ASP A 57 -6.12 4.59 1.03
C ASP A 57 -5.83 4.01 -0.35
N LEU A 58 -4.63 4.31 -0.87
CA LEU A 58 -4.23 4.04 -2.26
C LEU A 58 -2.81 3.48 -2.34
N VAL A 59 -2.61 2.58 -3.30
CA VAL A 59 -1.29 2.08 -3.70
C VAL A 59 -1.10 2.28 -5.20
N ALA A 60 -0.07 3.03 -5.56
CA ALA A 60 0.35 3.25 -6.95
C ALA A 60 1.63 2.45 -7.24
N VAL A 61 1.54 1.45 -8.12
CA VAL A 61 2.69 0.64 -8.53
C VAL A 61 3.28 1.22 -9.81
N LEU A 62 4.55 1.61 -9.76
CA LEU A 62 5.28 2.11 -10.92
C LEU A 62 6.16 0.99 -11.48
N SER A 63 6.11 0.79 -12.79
CA SER A 63 6.96 -0.17 -13.51
C SER A 63 7.75 0.52 -14.61
N GLY A 64 8.72 -0.19 -15.20
CA GLY A 64 9.61 0.36 -16.23
C GLY A 64 10.74 1.21 -15.64
N ARG A 65 11.60 1.72 -16.53
CA ARG A 65 12.79 2.51 -16.19
C ARG A 65 12.93 3.70 -17.14
N GLY A 66 13.53 4.79 -16.67
CA GLY A 66 13.73 6.00 -17.47
C GLY A 66 12.43 6.53 -18.06
N SER A 67 12.43 6.83 -19.35
CA SER A 67 11.25 7.31 -20.09
C SER A 67 10.13 6.28 -20.23
N ALA A 68 10.41 4.98 -20.07
CA ALA A 68 9.39 3.92 -20.10
C ALA A 68 8.69 3.71 -18.75
N ARG A 69 8.98 4.57 -17.74
CA ARG A 69 8.35 4.48 -16.42
C ARG A 69 6.89 4.87 -16.50
N ARG A 70 6.01 3.98 -16.03
CA ARG A 70 4.56 4.16 -16.09
C ARG A 70 3.87 3.64 -14.83
N LEU A 71 2.66 4.15 -14.58
CA LEU A 71 1.73 3.57 -13.61
C LEU A 71 1.23 2.22 -14.14
N ALA A 72 1.58 1.14 -13.45
CA ALA A 72 1.20 -0.22 -13.80
C ALA A 72 -0.10 -0.65 -13.11
N GLU A 73 -0.31 -0.17 -11.89
CA GLU A 73 -1.47 -0.50 -11.06
C GLU A 73 -1.78 0.72 -10.19
N LEU A 74 -3.06 1.07 -10.09
CA LEU A 74 -3.56 1.97 -9.07
C LEU A 74 -4.68 1.26 -8.32
N ALA A 75 -4.41 0.91 -7.07
CA ALA A 75 -5.31 0.13 -6.24
C ALA A 75 -5.81 0.94 -5.05
N ARG A 76 -7.12 0.90 -4.79
CA ARG A 76 -7.74 1.35 -3.55
C ARG A 76 -7.72 0.20 -2.55
N VAL A 77 -7.43 0.51 -1.30
CA VAL A 77 -7.50 -0.46 -0.20
C VAL A 77 -8.90 -0.42 0.40
N ASP A 78 -9.57 -1.57 0.42
CA ASP A 78 -10.95 -1.70 0.90
C ASP A 78 -11.02 -2.36 2.29
N GLY A 79 -9.91 -2.41 3.02
CA GLY A 79 -9.80 -3.05 4.34
C GLY A 79 -9.31 -4.50 4.28
N LEU A 80 -9.65 -5.27 5.32
CA LEU A 80 -9.38 -6.71 5.41
C LEU A 80 -10.61 -7.53 4.97
N GLY A 81 -10.38 -8.63 4.26
CA GLY A 81 -11.40 -9.60 3.88
C GLY A 81 -11.75 -10.59 5.01
N PRO A 82 -12.77 -11.45 4.83
CA PRO A 82 -13.18 -12.44 5.83
C PRO A 82 -12.11 -13.48 6.19
N ASN A 83 -11.15 -13.70 5.28
CA ASN A 83 -9.98 -14.56 5.50
C ASN A 83 -8.83 -13.83 6.23
N GLY A 84 -9.02 -12.56 6.59
CA GLY A 84 -8.01 -11.72 7.20
C GLY A 84 -6.94 -11.22 6.23
N ASP A 85 -7.05 -11.42 4.90
CA ASP A 85 -6.11 -10.84 3.94
C ASP A 85 -6.56 -9.45 3.48
N TYR A 86 -5.63 -8.62 2.98
CA TYR A 86 -5.99 -7.30 2.46
C TYR A 86 -6.85 -7.43 1.21
N ARG A 87 -7.91 -6.61 1.13
CA ARG A 87 -8.74 -6.48 -0.05
C ARG A 87 -8.40 -5.17 -0.74
N ILE A 88 -8.12 -5.25 -2.04
CA ILE A 88 -7.85 -4.09 -2.88
C ILE A 88 -8.68 -4.16 -4.17
N THR A 89 -9.07 -3.01 -4.70
CA THR A 89 -9.78 -2.87 -5.97
C THR A 89 -9.10 -1.84 -6.88
N PRO A 90 -9.21 -1.95 -8.22
CA PRO A 90 -8.70 -0.91 -9.11
C PRO A 90 -9.35 0.45 -8.81
N ALA A 91 -8.54 1.49 -8.62
CA ALA A 91 -9.03 2.84 -8.32
C ALA A 91 -9.44 3.62 -9.57
N THR A 92 -8.96 3.21 -10.74
CA THR A 92 -9.44 3.70 -12.04
C THR A 92 -10.29 2.63 -12.71
N PRO A 93 -11.43 2.99 -13.34
CA PRO A 93 -12.10 2.08 -14.26
C PRO A 93 -11.07 1.68 -15.32
N ASN A 94 -11.05 0.38 -15.65
CA ASN A 94 -10.22 -0.13 -16.72
C ASN A 94 -10.67 0.58 -18.00
N THR A 95 -9.93 1.61 -18.44
CA THR A 95 -10.09 2.17 -19.78
C THR A 95 -9.56 1.10 -20.72
N GLY A 96 -10.38 0.08 -20.94
CA GLY A 96 -10.13 -0.96 -21.93
C GLY A 96 -9.89 -0.28 -23.26
N ALA A 97 -8.79 -0.67 -23.88
CA ALA A 97 -8.48 -0.42 -25.27
C ALA A 97 -9.75 -0.44 -26.12
N SER A 98 -10.11 0.72 -26.66
CA SER A 98 -10.94 0.82 -27.85
C SER A 98 -9.98 1.02 -29.01
N GLU A 99 -9.51 -0.07 -29.60
CA GLU A 99 -8.95 -0.16 -30.97
C GLU A 99 -9.20 -1.56 -31.51
#